data_AF-A0A967XHE5-F1
#
_entry.id   AF-A0A967XHE5-F1
#
_cell.length_a   1.000
_cell.length_b   1.000
_cell.length_c   1.000
_cell.angle_alpha   90.00
_cell.angle_beta   90.00
_cell.angle_gamma   90.00
#
_symmetry.space_group_name_H-M   'P 1'
#
loop_
_entity.id
_entity.type
_entity.pdbx_description
1 polymer ?
#
loop_
_entity_poly.entity_id
_entity_poly.type
_entity_poly.pdbx_seq_one_letter_code
_entity_poly.pdbx_strand_id
1 'polypeptide(L)' 'MPLFADLTKRHLGQVARLVDEIHPSEGDLLAREGERGDEFFVVVEGAVVVTRGERELARLGPGDHF' A
#
# COMPACT_ATOMS: atom_id res chain seq x y z
N MET A 1 12.47 -4.48 -2.97
CA MET A 1 11.01 -4.62 -3.13
C MET A 1 10.71 -5.84 -3.99
N PRO A 2 10.39 -7.00 -3.39
CA PRO A 2 10.13 -8.25 -4.11
C PRO A 2 9.01 -8.13 -5.15
N LEU A 3 8.01 -7.28 -4.87
CA LEU A 3 6.81 -7.10 -5.69
C LEU A 3 7.10 -6.77 -7.16
N PHE A 4 8.16 -6.01 -7.44
CA PHE A 4 8.54 -5.60 -8.79
C PHE A 4 9.88 -6.17 -9.26
N ALA A 5 10.40 -7.19 -8.57
CA ALA A 5 11.75 -7.72 -8.82
C ALA A 5 11.92 -8.28 -10.24
N ASP A 6 10.85 -8.84 -10.81
CA ASP A 6 10.87 -9.48 -12.13
C ASP A 6 10.55 -8.50 -13.29
N LEU A 7 10.29 -7.22 -12.97
CA LEU A 7 9.97 -6.22 -13.98
C LEU A 7 11.23 -5.65 -14.63
N THR A 8 11.22 -5.60 -15.96
CA THR A 8 12.23 -4.86 -16.71
C THR A 8 12.13 -3.36 -16.41
N LYS A 9 13.21 -2.60 -16.65
CA LYS A 9 13.19 -1.12 -16.52
C LYS A 9 12.05 -0.46 -17.31
N ARG A 10 11.70 -1.02 -18.47
CA ARG A 10 10.58 -0.53 -19.28
C ARG A 10 9.24 -0.72 -18.56
N HIS A 11 8.99 -1.90 -18.00
CA HIS A 11 7.76 -2.19 -17.27
C HIS A 11 7.67 -1.36 -15.99
N LEU A 12 8.79 -1.20 -15.26
CA LEU A 12 8.86 -0.29 -14.11
C LEU A 12 8.48 1.14 -14.49
N GLY A 13 8.97 1.63 -15.63
CA GLY A 13 8.61 2.95 -16.15
C GLY A 13 7.14 3.09 -16.58
N GLN A 14 6.44 1.98 -16.86
CA GLN A 14 4.99 2.00 -17.10
C GLN A 14 4.21 2.03 -15.79
N VAL A 15 4.60 1.21 -14.81
CA VAL A 15 4.01 1.22 -13.47
C VAL A 15 4.16 2.59 -12.82
N ALA A 16 5.35 3.19 -12.88
CA ALA A 16 5.61 4.51 -12.32
C ALA A 16 4.75 5.63 -12.92
N ARG A 17 4.16 5.44 -14.10
CA ARG A 17 3.23 6.42 -14.72
C ARG A 17 1.78 6.24 -14.29
N LEU A 18 1.46 5.12 -13.65
CA LEU A 18 0.12 4.77 -13.18
C LEU A 18 -0.04 4.94 -11.67
N VAL A 19 1.05 5.19 -10.96
CA VAL A 19 1.07 5.33 -9.50
C VAL A 19 0.89 6.80 -9.15
N ASP A 20 0.00 7.04 -8.20
CA ASP A 20 -0.17 8.34 -7.54
C ASP A 20 0.35 8.25 -6.09
N GLU A 21 1.01 9.32 -5.63
CA GLU A 21 1.48 9.42 -4.24
C GLU A 21 0.44 10.13 -3.37
N ILE A 22 0.04 9.51 -2.27
CA ILE A 22 -0.90 10.07 -1.30
C ILE A 22 -0.22 10.28 0.05
N HIS A 23 -0.68 11.30 0.79
CA HIS A 23 -0.13 11.68 2.10
C HIS A 23 -1.27 11.69 3.14
N PRO A 24 -1.74 10.51 3.57
CA PRO A 24 -2.78 10.40 4.58
C PRO A 24 -2.31 10.93 5.94
N SER A 25 -3.25 11.47 6.70
CA SER A 25 -3.03 11.85 8.10
C SER A 25 -3.17 10.65 9.03
N GLU A 26 -2.70 10.80 10.27
CA GLU A 26 -2.89 9.77 11.29
C GLU A 26 -4.39 9.49 11.51
N GLY A 27 -4.76 8.22 11.43
CA GLY A 27 -6.15 7.76 11.60
C GLY A 27 -6.98 7.71 10.31
N ASP A 28 -6.45 8.17 9.18
CA ASP A 28 -7.14 8.04 7.89
C ASP A 28 -7.30 6.56 7.51
N LEU A 29 -8.50 6.20 7.05
CA LEU A 29 -8.80 4.86 6.60
C LEU A 29 -8.43 4.71 5.12
N LEU A 30 -7.44 3.86 4.84
CA LEU A 30 -6.97 3.62 3.47
C LEU A 30 -7.78 2.54 2.74
N ALA A 31 -8.25 1.52 3.47
CA ALA A 31 -9.06 0.44 2.93
C ALA A 31 -9.98 -0.13 4.01
N ARG A 32 -11.14 -0.66 3.61
CA ARG A 32 -12.12 -1.27 4.52
C ARG A 32 -12.48 -2.70 4.08
N GLU A 33 -12.52 -3.63 5.04
CA GLU A 33 -12.97 -5.00 4.78
C GLU A 33 -14.38 -5.02 4.19
N GLY A 34 -14.56 -5.80 3.12
CA GLY A 34 -15.86 -5.96 2.44
C GLY A 34 -16.16 -4.88 1.39
N GLU A 35 -15.34 -3.83 1.31
CA GLU A 35 -15.40 -2.89 0.19
C GLU A 35 -14.59 -3.39 -1.01
N ARG A 36 -14.98 -2.95 -2.20
CA ARG A 36 -14.27 -3.29 -3.43
C ARG A 36 -12.90 -2.61 -3.41
N GLY A 37 -11.84 -3.40 -3.45
CA GLY A 37 -10.48 -2.90 -3.63
C GLY A 37 -10.21 -2.61 -5.10
N ASP A 38 -10.12 -1.32 -5.45
CA ASP A 38 -9.72 -0.86 -6.78
C ASP A 38 -8.29 -0.27 -6.78
N GLU A 39 -7.65 -0.23 -5.62
CA GLU A 39 -6.33 0.38 -5.37
C GLU A 39 -5.39 -0.64 -4.73
N PHE A 40 -4.08 -0.42 -4.90
CA PHE A 40 -3.02 -1.21 -4.31
C PHE A 40 -1.97 -0.26 -3.74
N PHE A 41 -1.62 -0.44 -2.47
CA PHE A 41 -0.76 0.50 -1.76
C PHE A 41 0.60 -0.09 -1.46
N VAL A 42 1.62 0.77 -1.50
CA VAL A 42 2.97 0.48 -1.00
C VAL A 42 3.31 1.54 0.02
N VAL A 43 3.74 1.12 1.21
CA VAL A 43 4.18 2.04 2.25
C VAL A 43 5.58 2.52 1.88
N VAL A 44 5.72 3.81 1.59
CA VAL A 44 7.02 4.45 1.31
C VAL A 44 7.66 4.96 2.60
N GLU A 45 6.85 5.58 3.46
CA GLU A 45 7.23 6.14 4.75
C GLU A 45 6.08 5.99 5.76
N GLY A 46 6.40 5.98 7.05
CA GLY A 46 5.41 5.89 8.13
C GLY A 46 5.02 4.47 8.49
N ALA A 47 3.83 4.30 9.08
CA ALA A 47 3.29 3.01 9.47
C ALA A 47 1.78 2.95 9.28
N VAL A 48 1.29 1.80 8.80
CA VAL A 48 -0.15 1.50 8.63
C VAL A 48 -0.53 0.38 9.58
N VAL A 49 -1.68 0.50 10.24
CA VAL A 49 -2.21 -0.53 11.14
C VAL A 49 -3.36 -1.25 10.45
N VAL A 50 -3.24 -2.57 10.30
CA VAL A 50 -4.29 -3.42 9.77
C VAL A 50 -5.10 -3.97 10.94
N THR A 51 -6.40 -3.71 10.93
CA THR A 51 -7.32 -4.15 12.00
C THR A 51 -8.46 -4.98 11.45
N ARG A 52 -9.05 -5.81 12.32
CA ARG A 52 -10.35 -6.46 12.09
C ARG A 52 -11.22 -6.26 13.34
N GLY A 53 -12.19 -5.36 13.23
CA GLY A 53 -12.86 -4.81 14.40
C GLY A 53 -11.84 -4.10 15.30
N GLU A 54 -11.85 -4.42 16.59
CA GLU A 54 -10.91 -3.82 17.56
C GLU A 54 -9.54 -4.51 17.61
N ARG A 55 -9.34 -5.59 16.84
CA ARG A 55 -8.11 -6.37 16.88
C ARG A 55 -7.10 -5.89 15.84
N GLU A 56 -5.93 -5.45 16.29
CA GLU A 56 -4.75 -5.27 15.42
C GLU A 56 -4.24 -6.63 14.92
N LEU A 57 -4.11 -6.76 13.60
CA LEU A 57 -3.64 -7.97 12.93
C LEU A 57 -2.17 -7.83 12.50
N ALA A 58 -1.80 -6.65 12.01
CA ALA A 58 -0.46 -6.35 11.54
C ALA A 58 -0.19 -4.85 11.61
N ARG A 59 1.10 -4.51 11.62
CA ARG A 59 1.61 -3.16 11.43
C ARG A 59 2.59 -3.19 10.27
N LEU A 60 2.29 -2.42 9.24
CA LEU A 60 3.03 -2.36 7.99
C LEU A 60 3.91 -1.11 7.97
N GLY A 61 5.16 -1.25 7.56
CA GLY A 61 6.14 -0.17 7.45
C GLY A 61 6.72 -0.07 6.05
N PRO A 62 7.78 0.74 5.85
CA PRO A 62 8.36 0.98 4.53
C PRO A 62 8.72 -0.31 3.76
N GLY A 63 8.20 -0.44 2.55
CA GLY A 63 8.36 -1.60 1.66
C GLY A 63 7.27 -2.66 1.79
N ASP A 64 6.40 -2.57 2.80
CA ASP A 64 5.19 -3.38 2.89
C ASP A 64 4.11 -2.86 1.93
N HIS A 65 3.14 -3.71 1.64
CA HIS A 65 2.06 -3.43 0.69
C HIS A 65 0.78 -4.15 1.11
N PHE A 66 -0.36 -3.65 0.64
CA PHE A 66 -1.69 -4.19 0.92
C PHE A 66 -2.70 -3.83 -0.17
#